data_AF-X0CS26-F1
#
_entry.id   AF-X0CS26-F1
#
_cell.length_a   1.000
_cell.length_b   1.000
_cell.length_c   1.000
_cell.angle_alpha   90.00
_cell.angle_beta   90.00
_cell.angle_gamma   90.00
#
_symmetry.space_group_name_H-M   'P 1'
#
loop_
_entity.id
_entity.type
_entity.pdbx_description
1 polymer ?
#
loop_
_entity_poly.entity_id
_entity_poly.type
_entity_poly.pdbx_seq_one_letter_code
_entity_poly.pdbx_strand_id
1 'polypeptide(L)'
;MGRELQKKKARSGRQPIRQLNRSKKILNPRGNDAIAKNWNKKETLSQNYRRLGLVARLKAPTGGTEKKLGATTTRAYPNDPFSIATVENAIVSEARVERDADGKIIRILGEAKPNPLNDPLNDLDNDSDAEPAEEWGGIEDDADATDVVKTLLEQSKQPDLPKKRHQSTREKEWLDKLVAKYGDDTAAMARDRKLNPMQQTAADIAKRIRKMNKE
;
A
#
# COMPACT_ATOMS: atom_id res chain seq x y z
N MET A 1 -3.20 47.56 -11.49
CA MET A 1 -4.60 48.06 -11.56
C MET A 1 -5.01 48.48 -12.98
N GLY A 2 -4.52 47.80 -14.03
CA GLY A 2 -4.76 48.20 -15.43
C GLY A 2 -6.02 47.58 -16.06
N ARG A 3 -6.50 46.44 -15.53
CA ARG A 3 -7.57 45.65 -16.16
C ARG A 3 -8.92 46.34 -16.03
N GLU A 4 -9.60 46.56 -17.15
CA GLU A 4 -10.88 47.27 -17.20
C GLU A 4 -11.96 46.62 -16.31
N LEU A 5 -11.97 45.29 -16.22
CA LEU A 5 -12.87 44.55 -15.34
C LEU A 5 -12.65 44.88 -13.85
N GLN A 6 -11.39 45.06 -13.42
CA GLN A 6 -11.10 45.48 -12.05
C GLN A 6 -11.55 46.93 -11.80
N LYS A 7 -11.38 47.81 -12.79
CA LYS A 7 -11.85 49.21 -12.73
C LYS A 7 -13.39 49.28 -12.66
N LYS A 8 -14.11 48.50 -13.48
CA LYS A 8 -15.58 48.38 -13.43
C LYS A 8 -16.05 47.83 -12.08
N LYS A 9 -15.35 46.83 -11.52
CA LYS A 9 -15.64 46.28 -10.18
C LYS A 9 -15.45 47.30 -9.07
N ALA A 10 -14.45 48.17 -9.15
CA ALA A 10 -14.22 49.22 -8.16
C ALA A 10 -15.27 50.35 -8.25
N ARG A 11 -15.69 50.70 -9.47
CA ARG A 11 -16.70 51.74 -9.72
C ARG A 11 -18.13 51.33 -9.35
N SER A 12 -18.42 50.03 -9.26
CA SER A 12 -19.79 49.54 -9.06
C SER A 12 -20.36 49.75 -7.66
N GLY A 13 -19.59 50.32 -6.71
CA GLY A 13 -20.03 50.63 -5.34
C GLY A 13 -20.36 49.39 -4.47
N ARG A 14 -20.22 48.18 -5.03
CA ARG A 14 -20.48 46.92 -4.34
C ARG A 14 -19.35 46.59 -3.39
N GLN A 15 -19.69 46.21 -2.16
CA GLN A 15 -18.69 45.77 -1.17
C GLN A 15 -17.97 44.51 -1.68
N PRO A 16 -16.63 44.52 -1.77
CA PRO A 16 -15.88 43.36 -2.23
C PRO A 16 -15.96 42.26 -1.16
N ILE A 17 -16.56 41.12 -1.52
CA ILE A 17 -16.49 39.91 -0.68
C ILE A 17 -15.02 39.47 -0.60
N ARG A 18 -14.41 39.67 0.57
CA ARG A 18 -13.07 39.20 0.89
C ARG A 18 -13.20 37.98 1.78
N GLN A 19 -12.93 36.80 1.23
CA GLN A 19 -12.81 35.60 2.05
C GLN A 19 -11.47 35.66 2.79
N LEU A 20 -11.53 35.57 4.12
CA LEU A 20 -10.33 35.53 4.93
C LEU A 20 -9.73 34.13 4.85
N ASN A 21 -8.53 34.03 4.29
CA ASN A 21 -7.78 32.76 4.18
C ASN A 21 -7.19 32.34 5.55
N ARG A 22 -8.02 32.25 6.61
CA ARG A 22 -7.57 32.11 8.00
C ARG A 22 -7.10 30.69 8.37
N SER A 23 -7.35 29.68 7.54
CA SER A 23 -6.95 28.30 7.85
C SER A 23 -5.94 27.76 6.85
N LYS A 24 -4.70 28.25 6.88
CA LYS A 24 -3.59 27.57 6.17
C LYS A 24 -3.06 26.36 6.94
N LYS A 25 -3.32 26.26 8.25
CA LYS A 25 -2.94 25.12 9.07
C LYS A 25 -4.11 24.14 9.17
N ILE A 26 -3.94 22.95 8.62
CA ILE A 26 -4.90 21.85 8.78
C ILE A 26 -4.97 21.54 10.28
N LEU A 27 -6.13 21.78 10.87
CA LEU A 27 -6.30 21.71 12.31
C LEU A 27 -6.33 20.26 12.80
N ASN A 28 -7.04 19.39 12.08
CA ASN A 28 -7.15 17.96 12.34
C ASN A 28 -6.98 17.18 11.03
N PRO A 29 -6.36 15.98 11.05
CA PRO A 29 -6.32 15.10 9.89
C PRO A 29 -7.75 14.67 9.51
N ARG A 30 -8.05 14.66 8.21
CA ARG A 30 -9.33 14.17 7.67
C ARG A 30 -9.05 12.77 7.11
N GLY A 31 -9.62 11.74 7.72
CA GLY A 31 -9.32 10.35 7.37
C GLY A 31 -9.85 9.41 8.44
N ASN A 32 -9.00 9.02 9.39
CA ASN A 32 -9.40 8.14 10.49
C ASN A 32 -9.80 8.92 11.75
N ASP A 33 -10.98 8.61 12.29
CA ASP A 33 -11.52 9.22 13.51
C ASP A 33 -10.67 8.94 14.76
N ALA A 34 -10.06 7.75 14.87
CA ALA A 34 -9.18 7.40 15.99
C ALA A 34 -7.94 8.32 16.05
N ILE A 35 -7.36 8.62 14.88
CA ILE A 35 -6.23 9.55 14.76
C ILE A 35 -6.69 10.99 15.01
N ALA A 36 -7.84 11.39 14.45
CA ALA A 36 -8.36 12.74 14.59
C ALA A 36 -8.71 13.11 16.03
N LYS A 37 -9.27 12.18 16.81
CA LYS A 37 -9.56 12.36 18.25
C LYS A 37 -8.29 12.56 19.07
N ASN A 38 -7.23 11.83 18.73
CA ASN A 38 -5.96 11.88 19.43
C ASN A 38 -4.97 12.89 18.83
N TRP A 39 -5.41 13.85 18.01
CA TRP A 39 -4.50 14.79 17.35
C TRP A 39 -4.21 16.05 18.19
N ASN A 40 -2.94 16.33 18.48
CA ASN A 40 -2.53 17.54 19.19
C ASN A 40 -2.15 18.67 18.22
N LYS A 41 -2.93 19.75 18.22
CA LYS A 41 -2.76 20.92 17.33
C LYS A 41 -1.50 21.74 17.60
N LYS A 42 -0.92 21.59 18.79
CA LYS A 42 0.31 22.28 19.23
C LYS A 42 1.58 21.56 18.75
N GLU A 43 1.48 20.25 18.52
CA GLU A 43 2.58 19.42 18.04
C GLU A 43 2.70 19.50 16.51
N THR A 44 3.91 19.24 16.00
CA THR A 44 4.15 19.05 14.57
C THR A 44 3.57 17.71 14.10
N LEU A 45 3.47 17.52 12.78
CA LEU A 45 2.98 16.26 12.21
C LEU A 45 3.87 15.07 12.64
N SER A 46 5.20 15.24 12.62
CA SER A 46 6.15 14.20 13.00
C SER A 46 6.11 13.89 14.50
N GLN A 47 5.93 14.90 15.35
CA GLN A 47 5.76 14.72 16.79
C GLN A 47 4.47 13.97 17.11
N ASN A 48 3.35 14.34 16.49
CA ASN A 48 2.06 13.67 16.69
C ASN A 48 2.14 12.20 16.30
N TYR A 49 2.58 11.87 15.08
CA TYR A 49 2.67 10.47 14.66
C TYR A 49 3.63 9.67 15.56
N ARG A 50 4.77 10.25 15.95
CA ARG A 50 5.68 9.61 16.92
C ARG A 50 5.02 9.36 18.27
N ARG A 51 4.16 10.26 18.76
CA ARG A 51 3.40 10.07 20.01
C ARG A 51 2.32 9.00 19.84
N LEU A 52 1.69 8.93 18.68
CA LEU A 52 0.72 7.90 18.34
C LEU A 52 1.37 6.53 18.12
N GLY A 53 2.69 6.42 17.98
CA GLY A 53 3.37 5.16 17.65
C GLY A 53 3.34 4.84 16.15
N LEU A 54 3.12 5.86 15.31
CA LEU A 54 3.08 5.76 13.86
C LEU A 54 4.29 6.47 13.23
N VAL A 55 4.66 6.03 12.02
CA VAL A 55 5.74 6.63 11.25
C VAL A 55 5.19 7.78 10.40
N ALA A 56 5.83 8.96 10.48
CA ALA A 56 5.42 10.13 9.70
C ALA A 56 5.90 10.10 8.24
N ARG A 57 7.04 9.44 7.97
CA ARG A 57 7.67 9.31 6.65
C ARG A 57 8.38 7.97 6.56
N LEU A 58 8.20 7.26 5.45
CA LEU A 58 8.80 5.93 5.23
C LEU A 58 10.33 5.99 5.01
N LYS A 59 10.81 7.04 4.35
CA LYS A 59 12.25 7.22 4.12
C LYS A 59 12.93 7.91 5.30
N ALA A 60 14.20 7.60 5.52
CA ALA A 60 15.03 8.32 6.47
C ALA A 60 14.94 9.84 6.24
N PRO A 61 14.68 10.63 7.29
CA PRO A 61 14.58 12.08 7.15
C PRO A 61 15.95 12.66 6.82
N THR A 62 16.01 13.52 5.81
CA THR A 62 17.21 14.31 5.52
C THR A 62 17.42 15.36 6.62
N GLY A 63 18.62 15.37 7.21
CA GLY A 63 19.00 16.31 8.28
C GLY A 63 18.70 15.81 9.69
N GLY A 64 18.86 16.69 10.69
CA GLY A 64 18.67 16.33 12.09
C GLY A 64 17.20 16.19 12.49
N THR A 65 16.86 15.13 13.21
CA THR A 65 15.55 14.97 13.86
C THR A 65 15.60 15.40 15.32
N GLU A 66 14.50 15.97 15.81
CA GLU A 66 14.34 16.29 17.24
C GLU A 66 14.47 15.02 18.10
N LYS A 67 15.43 15.04 19.03
CA LYS A 67 15.63 13.98 20.04
C LYS A 67 14.75 14.26 21.25
N LYS A 68 14.08 13.23 21.77
CA LYS A 68 13.34 13.35 23.05
C LYS A 68 14.34 13.33 24.20
N LEU A 69 14.46 14.45 24.92
CA LEU A 69 15.27 14.56 26.14
C LEU A 69 14.62 13.68 27.22
N GLY A 70 15.18 12.50 27.50
CA GLY A 70 14.64 11.53 28.46
C GLY A 70 14.25 10.18 27.87
N ALA A 71 14.36 10.00 26.55
CA ALA A 71 14.35 8.66 25.98
C ALA A 71 15.76 8.06 26.17
N THR A 72 15.94 7.28 27.24
CA THR A 72 17.11 6.41 27.39
C THR A 72 17.14 5.50 26.15
N THR A 73 18.13 5.73 25.28
CA THR A 73 18.49 4.97 24.08
C THR A 73 17.34 4.14 23.51
N THR A 74 16.55 4.77 22.62
CA THR A 74 15.65 4.04 21.73
C THR A 74 16.42 2.88 21.09
N ARG A 75 15.95 1.66 21.30
CA ARG A 75 16.43 0.43 20.65
C ARG A 75 16.88 0.75 19.24
N ALA A 76 18.19 0.75 19.00
CA ALA A 76 18.71 0.61 17.66
C ALA A 76 18.30 -0.81 17.25
N TYR A 77 17.30 -0.93 16.38
CA TYR A 77 17.20 -2.16 15.62
C TYR A 77 18.55 -2.30 14.92
N PRO A 78 19.30 -3.40 15.16
CA PRO A 78 20.65 -3.53 14.62
C PRO A 78 20.67 -3.42 13.09
N ASN A 79 19.53 -3.65 12.45
CA ASN A 79 19.30 -3.53 11.02
C ASN A 79 18.05 -2.65 10.76
N ASP A 80 18.17 -1.33 10.85
CA ASP A 80 17.15 -0.46 10.25
C ASP A 80 17.36 -0.47 8.72
N PRO A 81 16.47 -1.10 7.93
CA PRO A 81 16.63 -1.21 6.48
C PRO A 81 16.62 0.15 5.77
N PHE A 82 16.17 1.21 6.47
CA PHE A 82 16.16 2.57 5.94
C PHE A 82 17.35 3.41 6.42
N SER A 83 18.20 2.88 7.31
CA SER A 83 19.40 3.57 7.75
C SER A 83 20.51 3.42 6.72
N ILE A 84 21.10 4.54 6.32
CA ILE A 84 22.35 4.52 5.56
C ILE A 84 23.46 4.14 6.54
N ALA A 85 24.14 3.02 6.27
CA ALA A 85 25.31 2.62 7.02
C ALA A 85 26.33 3.77 6.98
N THR A 86 26.82 4.19 8.14
CA THR A 86 27.93 5.12 8.23
C THR A 86 29.15 4.50 7.55
N VAL A 87 29.95 5.33 6.87
CA VAL A 87 31.14 4.88 6.09
C VAL A 87 32.13 4.09 6.95
N GLU A 88 32.08 4.25 8.27
CA GLU A 88 32.83 3.47 9.26
C GLU A 88 32.57 1.96 9.19
N ASN A 89 31.38 1.55 8.74
CA ASN A 89 31.00 0.15 8.54
C ASN A 89 31.25 -0.33 7.10
N ALA A 90 31.72 0.53 6.20
CA ALA A 90 32.15 0.09 4.87
C ALA A 90 33.47 -0.68 5.04
N ILE A 91 33.45 -1.96 4.71
CA ILE A 91 34.63 -2.82 4.77
C ILE A 91 35.61 -2.36 3.69
N VAL A 92 36.52 -1.43 4.05
CA VAL A 92 37.62 -1.04 3.17
C VAL A 92 38.62 -2.20 3.19
N SER A 93 38.56 -3.06 2.17
CA SER A 93 39.51 -4.16 1.97
C SER A 93 40.54 -3.80 0.91
N GLU A 94 41.81 -4.10 1.18
CA GLU A 94 42.88 -3.97 0.21
C GLU A 94 43.01 -5.27 -0.60
N ALA A 95 43.05 -5.16 -1.93
CA ALA A 95 43.26 -6.29 -2.83
C ALA A 95 44.58 -6.12 -3.58
N ARG A 96 45.38 -7.19 -3.67
CA ARG A 96 46.61 -7.19 -4.48
C ARG A 96 46.23 -7.40 -5.94
N VAL A 97 46.83 -6.63 -6.85
CA VAL A 97 46.48 -6.65 -8.26
C VAL A 97 47.73 -6.73 -9.12
N GLU A 98 47.80 -7.73 -10.00
CA GLU A 98 48.80 -7.82 -11.05
C GLU A 98 48.37 -6.97 -12.25
N ARG A 99 49.28 -6.12 -12.72
CA ARG A 99 49.07 -5.20 -13.84
C ARG A 99 50.04 -5.50 -14.97
N ASP A 100 49.58 -5.23 -16.18
CA ASP A 100 50.39 -5.26 -17.39
C ASP A 100 51.37 -4.06 -17.43
N ALA A 101 52.31 -4.08 -18.37
CA ALA A 101 53.25 -2.99 -18.62
C ALA A 101 52.55 -1.64 -18.92
N ASP A 102 51.33 -1.67 -19.47
CA ASP A 102 50.48 -0.50 -19.74
C ASP A 102 49.59 -0.09 -18.55
N GLY A 103 49.75 -0.74 -17.39
CA GLY A 103 48.99 -0.43 -16.17
C GLY A 103 47.57 -1.02 -16.14
N LYS A 104 47.16 -1.79 -17.15
CA LYS A 104 45.87 -2.49 -17.18
C LYS A 104 45.86 -3.66 -16.19
N ILE A 105 44.76 -3.80 -15.43
CA ILE A 105 44.59 -4.86 -14.44
C ILE A 105 44.34 -6.19 -15.16
N ILE A 106 45.21 -7.18 -14.93
CA ILE A 106 45.09 -8.53 -15.50
C ILE A 106 44.47 -9.48 -14.48
N ARG A 107 44.92 -9.44 -13.23
CA ARG A 107 44.48 -10.39 -12.19
C ARG A 107 44.42 -9.75 -10.82
N ILE A 108 43.36 -10.05 -10.07
CA ILE A 108 43.25 -9.72 -8.66
C ILE A 108 43.69 -10.95 -7.87
N LEU A 109 44.73 -10.81 -7.05
CA LEU A 109 45.27 -11.85 -6.18
C LEU A 109 44.63 -11.72 -4.80
N GLY A 110 43.65 -12.57 -4.52
CA GLY A 110 42.96 -12.69 -3.24
C GLY A 110 41.82 -13.70 -3.33
N GLU A 111 41.41 -14.26 -2.19
CA GLU A 111 40.20 -15.07 -2.12
C GLU A 111 38.99 -14.15 -2.20
N ALA A 112 38.16 -14.31 -3.23
CA ALA A 112 36.90 -13.61 -3.33
C ALA A 112 35.97 -14.15 -2.24
N LYS A 113 35.70 -13.34 -1.20
CA LYS A 113 34.61 -13.63 -0.28
C LYS A 113 33.31 -13.75 -1.11
N PRO A 114 32.44 -14.72 -0.80
CA PRO A 114 31.21 -14.94 -1.57
C PRO A 114 30.28 -13.72 -1.57
N ASN A 115 30.37 -12.85 -0.55
CA ASN A 115 29.66 -11.57 -0.48
C ASN A 115 30.59 -10.44 -0.02
N PRO A 116 31.38 -9.84 -0.93
CA PRO A 116 32.39 -8.85 -0.56
C PRO A 116 31.79 -7.48 -0.22
N LEU A 117 30.57 -7.19 -0.69
CA LEU A 117 29.85 -5.93 -0.43
C LEU A 117 28.81 -6.06 0.70
N ASN A 118 28.67 -7.25 1.28
CA ASN A 118 27.59 -7.57 2.21
C ASN A 118 26.22 -7.17 1.63
N ASP A 119 26.01 -7.45 0.34
CA ASP A 119 24.76 -7.19 -0.35
C ASP A 119 23.70 -8.17 0.19
N PRO A 120 22.59 -7.69 0.79
CA PRO A 120 21.54 -8.56 1.31
C PRO A 120 20.84 -9.41 0.23
N LEU A 121 20.98 -9.06 -1.05
CA LEU A 121 20.38 -9.83 -2.14
C LEU A 121 21.19 -11.08 -2.52
N ASN A 122 22.48 -11.15 -2.16
CA ASN A 122 23.34 -12.27 -2.54
C ASN A 122 22.93 -13.61 -1.89
N ASP A 123 22.29 -13.55 -0.72
CA ASP A 123 21.76 -14.73 -0.04
C ASP A 123 20.47 -15.25 -0.70
N LEU A 124 19.76 -14.42 -1.47
CA LEU A 124 18.54 -14.80 -2.20
C LEU A 124 18.82 -15.48 -3.55
N ASP A 125 20.00 -15.25 -4.14
CA ASP A 125 20.37 -15.80 -5.46
C ASP A 125 20.94 -17.23 -5.38
N ASN A 126 21.37 -17.69 -4.20
CA ASN A 126 22.03 -19.00 -4.03
C ASN A 126 21.08 -20.14 -3.61
N ASP A 127 19.82 -19.86 -3.29
CA ASP A 127 18.81 -20.90 -3.01
C ASP A 127 17.83 -21.04 -4.19
N SER A 128 17.89 -22.21 -4.80
CA SER A 128 17.03 -22.66 -5.88
C SER A 128 15.55 -22.68 -5.47
N ASP A 129 14.73 -21.86 -6.13
CA ASP A 129 13.41 -22.19 -6.67
C ASP A 129 12.41 -22.97 -5.78
N ALA A 130 12.26 -22.64 -4.49
CA ALA A 130 11.13 -23.14 -3.67
C ALA A 130 10.83 -22.42 -2.33
N GLU A 131 11.31 -21.20 -2.08
CA GLU A 131 10.90 -20.50 -0.84
C GLU A 131 9.55 -19.77 -1.06
N PRO A 132 8.53 -20.00 -0.21
CA PRO A 132 7.27 -19.27 -0.32
C PRO A 132 7.61 -17.79 -0.15
N ALA A 133 7.37 -17.00 -1.21
CA ALA A 133 7.51 -15.54 -1.18
C ALA A 133 7.03 -15.04 0.18
N GLU A 134 7.94 -14.48 0.98
CA GLU A 134 7.68 -14.07 2.36
C GLU A 134 6.36 -13.32 2.41
N GLU A 135 5.29 -14.04 2.77
CA GLU A 135 3.96 -13.51 2.88
C GLU A 135 4.05 -12.59 4.07
N TRP A 136 4.16 -11.28 3.78
CA TRP A 136 4.29 -10.22 4.76
C TRP A 136 3.51 -10.58 6.04
N GLY A 137 4.25 -10.91 7.10
CA GLY A 137 3.75 -11.64 8.28
C GLY A 137 2.77 -10.88 9.17
N GLY A 138 2.10 -9.87 8.64
CA GLY A 138 1.32 -8.92 9.41
C GLY A 138 2.21 -8.00 10.23
N ILE A 139 1.58 -7.00 10.86
CA ILE A 139 2.18 -6.27 11.96
C ILE A 139 1.92 -7.13 13.20
N GLU A 140 2.97 -7.71 13.79
CA GLU A 140 2.85 -8.39 15.07
C GLU A 140 2.27 -7.43 16.11
N ASP A 141 1.34 -7.92 16.94
CA ASP A 141 0.71 -7.12 17.99
C ASP A 141 1.75 -6.84 19.10
N ASP A 142 2.57 -5.81 18.91
CA ASP A 142 3.53 -5.33 19.92
C ASP A 142 2.78 -5.00 21.22
N ALA A 143 3.11 -5.66 22.32
CA ALA A 143 2.49 -5.43 23.63
C ALA A 143 2.63 -3.94 24.08
N ASP A 144 3.74 -3.32 23.68
CA ASP A 144 4.10 -1.92 23.94
C ASP A 144 3.40 -0.91 22.98
N ALA A 145 2.56 -1.38 22.06
CA ALA A 145 1.83 -0.50 21.15
C ALA A 145 0.87 0.43 21.90
N THR A 146 0.75 1.66 21.41
CA THR A 146 -0.19 2.64 21.95
C THR A 146 -1.62 2.19 21.73
N ASP A 147 -2.55 2.63 22.59
CA ASP A 147 -3.97 2.31 22.48
C ASP A 147 -4.54 2.69 21.10
N VAL A 148 -4.03 3.77 20.49
CA VAL A 148 -4.43 4.18 19.15
C VAL A 148 -4.00 3.16 18.11
N VAL A 149 -2.77 2.65 18.16
CA VAL A 149 -2.30 1.61 17.23
C VAL A 149 -3.12 0.33 17.41
N LYS A 150 -3.41 -0.08 18.64
CA LYS A 150 -4.26 -1.25 18.95
C LYS A 150 -5.65 -1.12 18.31
N THR A 151 -6.30 0.04 18.47
CA THR A 151 -7.61 0.30 17.82
C THR A 151 -7.53 0.32 16.30
N LEU A 152 -6.44 0.84 15.72
CA LEU A 152 -6.23 0.83 14.27
C LEU A 152 -6.01 -0.60 13.72
N LEU A 153 -5.28 -1.44 14.46
CA LEU A 153 -5.07 -2.85 14.11
C LEU A 153 -6.37 -3.65 14.22
N GLU A 154 -7.20 -3.37 15.23
CA GLU A 154 -8.52 -3.97 15.33
C GLU A 154 -9.41 -3.58 14.15
N GLN A 155 -9.41 -2.29 13.78
CA GLN A 155 -10.16 -1.79 12.61
C GLN A 155 -9.65 -2.40 11.29
N SER A 156 -8.35 -2.61 11.13
CA SER A 156 -7.81 -3.23 9.91
C SER A 156 -8.11 -4.73 9.82
N LYS A 157 -8.21 -5.42 10.96
CA LYS A 157 -8.60 -6.83 11.04
C LYS A 157 -10.08 -7.05 10.71
N GLN A 158 -10.93 -6.03 10.76
CA GLN A 158 -12.34 -6.16 10.41
C GLN A 158 -12.49 -6.42 8.90
N PRO A 159 -12.99 -7.60 8.48
CA PRO A 159 -13.18 -7.88 7.07
C PRO A 159 -14.36 -7.07 6.55
N ASP A 160 -14.15 -6.34 5.45
CA ASP A 160 -15.26 -5.80 4.68
C ASP A 160 -16.09 -6.97 4.15
N LEU A 161 -17.35 -7.08 4.58
CA LEU A 161 -18.24 -8.13 4.11
C LEU A 161 -18.44 -7.97 2.59
N PRO A 162 -17.92 -8.89 1.75
CA PRO A 162 -18.02 -8.73 0.31
C PRO A 162 -19.50 -8.81 -0.08
N LYS A 163 -19.97 -7.81 -0.83
CA LYS A 163 -21.33 -7.81 -1.36
C LYS A 163 -21.49 -9.01 -2.30
N LYS A 164 -22.32 -9.99 -1.91
CA LYS A 164 -22.65 -11.13 -2.76
C LYS A 164 -23.27 -10.62 -4.06
N ARG A 165 -22.74 -11.08 -5.20
CA ARG A 165 -23.28 -10.71 -6.53
C ARG A 165 -24.50 -11.58 -6.81
N HIS A 166 -25.69 -10.99 -6.83
CA HIS A 166 -26.93 -11.71 -7.16
C HIS A 166 -27.18 -11.80 -8.68
N GLN A 167 -28.00 -12.76 -9.12
CA GLN A 167 -28.56 -12.75 -10.48
C GLN A 167 -29.71 -11.75 -10.61
N SER A 168 -29.92 -11.24 -11.82
CA SER A 168 -31.08 -10.37 -12.08
C SER A 168 -32.39 -11.17 -12.12
N THR A 169 -33.52 -10.54 -11.81
CA THR A 169 -34.84 -11.21 -11.80
C THR A 169 -35.19 -11.82 -13.15
N ARG A 170 -34.99 -11.06 -14.24
CA ARG A 170 -35.25 -11.52 -15.61
C ARG A 170 -34.34 -12.67 -16.04
N GLU A 171 -33.11 -12.72 -15.52
CA GLU A 171 -32.20 -13.84 -15.76
C GLU A 171 -32.71 -15.11 -15.07
N LYS A 172 -33.21 -15.01 -13.83
CA LYS A 172 -33.84 -16.14 -13.14
C LYS A 172 -35.05 -16.67 -13.90
N GLU A 173 -35.98 -15.79 -14.28
CA GLU A 173 -37.15 -16.18 -15.09
C GLU A 173 -36.78 -16.84 -16.42
N TRP A 174 -35.69 -16.39 -17.04
CA TRP A 174 -35.18 -16.98 -18.28
C TRP A 174 -34.62 -18.39 -18.06
N LEU A 175 -33.82 -18.58 -17.00
CA LEU A 175 -33.30 -19.89 -16.61
C LEU A 175 -34.43 -20.83 -16.19
N ASP A 176 -35.42 -20.35 -15.44
CA ASP A 176 -36.60 -21.12 -15.03
C ASP A 176 -37.36 -21.66 -16.25
N LYS A 177 -37.53 -20.85 -17.30
CA LYS A 177 -38.14 -21.29 -18.57
C LYS A 177 -37.31 -22.35 -19.29
N LEU A 178 -35.98 -22.23 -19.25
CA LEU A 178 -35.09 -23.23 -19.84
C LEU A 178 -35.13 -24.55 -19.07
N VAL A 179 -35.07 -24.50 -17.74
CA VAL A 179 -35.13 -25.65 -16.84
C VAL A 179 -36.51 -26.34 -16.94
N ALA A 180 -37.60 -25.57 -17.00
CA ALA A 180 -38.95 -26.13 -17.16
C ALA A 180 -39.12 -26.90 -18.48
N LYS A 181 -38.40 -26.53 -19.55
CA LYS A 181 -38.52 -27.17 -20.87
C LYS A 181 -37.53 -28.33 -21.07
N TYR A 182 -36.29 -28.18 -20.59
CA TYR A 182 -35.20 -29.11 -20.89
C TYR A 182 -34.67 -29.87 -19.65
N GLY A 183 -35.18 -29.57 -18.45
CA GLY A 183 -34.70 -30.18 -17.21
C GLY A 183 -33.25 -29.78 -16.93
N ASP A 184 -32.36 -30.78 -16.86
CA ASP A 184 -30.93 -30.60 -16.59
C ASP A 184 -30.04 -30.62 -17.86
N ASP A 185 -30.62 -30.83 -19.04
CA ASP A 185 -29.86 -30.92 -20.30
C ASP A 185 -29.46 -29.53 -20.83
N THR A 186 -28.34 -29.03 -20.32
CA THR A 186 -27.74 -27.75 -20.72
C THR A 186 -27.31 -27.70 -22.19
N ALA A 187 -27.02 -28.85 -22.82
CA ALA A 187 -26.64 -28.90 -24.22
C ALA A 187 -27.86 -28.72 -25.14
N ALA A 188 -29.04 -29.22 -24.73
CA ALA A 188 -30.29 -28.95 -25.40
C ALA A 188 -30.73 -27.48 -25.21
N MET A 189 -30.56 -26.92 -24.00
CA MET A 189 -30.86 -25.51 -23.71
C MET A 189 -30.07 -24.54 -24.61
N ALA A 190 -28.76 -24.81 -24.80
CA ALA A 190 -27.91 -23.97 -25.63
C ALA A 190 -28.35 -23.96 -27.10
N ARG A 191 -28.91 -25.07 -27.60
CA ARG A 191 -29.39 -25.22 -28.98
C ARG A 191 -30.78 -24.62 -29.22
N ASP A 192 -31.52 -24.23 -28.16
CA ASP A 192 -32.84 -23.63 -28.32
C ASP A 192 -32.78 -22.19 -28.85
N ARG A 193 -33.05 -22.01 -30.14
CA ARG A 193 -33.03 -20.68 -30.79
C ARG A 193 -34.12 -19.72 -30.27
N LYS A 194 -35.20 -20.24 -29.69
CA LYS A 194 -36.34 -19.42 -29.23
C LYS A 194 -36.14 -18.98 -27.79
N LEU A 195 -35.81 -19.91 -26.90
CA LEU A 195 -35.58 -19.58 -25.49
C LEU A 195 -34.18 -19.03 -25.25
N ASN A 196 -33.16 -19.38 -26.03
CA ASN A 196 -31.80 -18.83 -25.95
C ASN A 196 -31.49 -17.90 -27.14
N PRO A 197 -32.17 -16.73 -27.25
CA PRO A 197 -31.97 -15.82 -28.39
C PRO A 197 -30.56 -15.24 -28.45
N MET A 198 -29.90 -15.12 -27.30
CA MET A 198 -28.53 -14.60 -27.19
C MET A 198 -27.45 -15.67 -27.43
N GLN A 199 -27.85 -16.90 -27.79
CA GLN A 199 -26.93 -18.00 -28.11
C GLN A 199 -25.89 -18.25 -27.00
N GLN A 200 -26.33 -18.17 -25.74
CA GLN A 200 -25.51 -18.48 -24.57
C GLN A 200 -24.99 -19.92 -24.64
N THR A 201 -23.74 -20.13 -24.26
CA THR A 201 -23.10 -21.45 -24.29
C THR A 201 -23.67 -22.36 -23.21
N ALA A 202 -23.61 -23.68 -23.44
CA ALA A 202 -24.07 -24.67 -22.45
C ALA A 202 -23.37 -24.52 -21.09
N ALA A 203 -22.06 -24.25 -21.11
CA ALA A 203 -21.27 -24.04 -19.90
C ALA A 203 -21.70 -22.79 -19.12
N ASP A 204 -22.04 -21.70 -19.82
CA ASP A 204 -22.49 -20.46 -19.18
C ASP A 204 -23.89 -20.61 -18.58
N ILE A 205 -24.81 -21.27 -19.30
CA ILE A 205 -26.12 -21.65 -18.76
C ILE A 205 -25.96 -22.54 -17.52
N ALA A 206 -25.10 -23.56 -17.57
CA ALA A 206 -24.81 -24.43 -16.42
C ALA A 206 -24.28 -23.64 -15.22
N LYS A 207 -23.36 -22.70 -15.44
CA LYS A 207 -22.79 -21.85 -14.39
C LYS A 207 -23.87 -20.97 -13.75
N ARG A 208 -24.78 -20.42 -14.55
CA ARG A 208 -25.90 -19.61 -14.06
C ARG A 208 -26.91 -20.44 -13.28
N ILE A 209 -27.26 -21.64 -13.74
CA ILE A 209 -28.17 -22.54 -13.00
C ILE A 209 -27.52 -22.93 -11.66
N ARG A 210 -26.23 -23.29 -11.64
CA ARG A 210 -25.52 -23.58 -10.39
C ARG A 210 -25.52 -22.39 -9.43
N LYS A 211 -25.38 -21.18 -9.94
CA LYS A 211 -25.46 -19.96 -9.14
C LYS A 211 -26.87 -19.72 -8.60
N MET A 212 -27.89 -19.94 -9.43
CA MET A 212 -29.30 -19.84 -9.06
C MET A 212 -29.65 -20.82 -7.93
N ASN A 213 -29.15 -22.06 -8.00
CA ASN A 213 -29.40 -23.10 -6.99
C ASN A 213 -28.58 -22.92 -5.71
N LYS A 214 -27.51 -22.11 -5.74
CA LYS A 214 -26.65 -21.83 -4.59
C LYS A 214 -27.12 -20.60 -3.79
N GLU A 215 -27.89 -19.72 -4.43
CA GLU A 215 -28.60 -18.60 -3.79
C GLU A 215 -29.85 -19.08 -3.07
#